data_AF-A0A962FG67-F1
#
_entry.id   AF-A0A962FG67-F1
#
_cell.length_a   1.000
_cell.length_b   1.000
_cell.length_c   1.000
_cell.angle_alpha   90.00
_cell.angle_beta   90.00
_cell.angle_gamma   90.00
#
_symmetry.space_group_name_H-M   'P 1'
#
loop_
_entity.id
_entity.type
_entity.pdbx_description
1 polymer ?
#
loop_
_entity_poly.entity_id
_entity_poly.type
_entity_poly.pdbx_seq_one_letter_code
_entity_poly.pdbx_strand_id
1 'polypeptide(L)'
;GDMVRVGGMTYSCDPTAAMGARIGDMALNGKPIEAGKGYKVAGWAPVAEAAREAGGEAIWDLVARNLRAKKTLKSPVLNLPTLKNVDGNPGMAA
;
A
#
# COMPACT_ATOMS: atom_id res chain seq x y z
N GLY A 1 -11.07 2.16 -10.73
CA GLY A 1 -9.66 2.10 -10.32
C GLY A 1 -9.47 0.94 -9.37
N ASP A 2 -8.24 0.49 -9.19
CA ASP A 2 -7.88 -0.57 -8.23
C ASP A 2 -7.53 0.03 -6.85
N MET A 3 -7.35 -0.81 -5.83
CA MET A 3 -6.93 -0.42 -4.49
C MET A 3 -5.48 0.10 -4.46
N VAL A 4 -5.22 1.05 -3.55
CA VAL A 4 -3.85 1.55 -3.29
C VAL A 4 -2.98 0.42 -2.75
N ARG A 5 -1.82 0.23 -3.38
CA ARG A 5 -0.79 -0.72 -2.92
C ARG A 5 0.02 -0.07 -1.82
N VAL A 6 0.16 -0.75 -0.69
CA VAL A 6 0.92 -0.27 0.48
C VAL A 6 2.12 -1.18 0.69
N GLY A 7 3.26 -0.60 1.06
CA GLY A 7 4.45 -1.34 1.49
C GLY A 7 4.69 -1.20 2.99
N GLY A 8 5.20 -2.24 3.64
CA GLY A 8 5.61 -2.23 5.06
C GLY A 8 4.47 -2.39 6.07
N MET A 9 3.25 -1.94 5.75
CA MET A 9 2.05 -2.14 6.57
C MET A 9 1.21 -3.30 6.03
N THR A 10 0.84 -4.24 6.89
CA THR A 10 -0.13 -5.31 6.59
C THR A 10 -1.52 -4.92 7.05
N TYR A 11 -2.55 -5.47 6.42
CA TYR A 11 -3.95 -5.26 6.82
C TYR A 11 -4.83 -6.40 6.27
N SER A 12 -6.04 -6.52 6.83
CA SER A 12 -7.11 -7.33 6.26
C SER A 12 -8.14 -6.47 5.54
N CYS A 13 -8.73 -7.01 4.48
CA CYS A 13 -9.81 -6.37 3.74
C CYS A 13 -10.99 -7.34 3.62
N ASP A 14 -12.14 -6.95 4.15
CA ASP A 14 -13.43 -7.57 3.89
C ASP A 14 -14.22 -6.69 2.92
N PRO A 15 -14.26 -7.02 1.62
CA PRO A 15 -14.98 -6.21 0.64
C PRO A 15 -16.50 -6.29 0.79
N THR A 16 -17.02 -7.29 1.51
CA THR A 16 -18.46 -7.51 1.74
C THR A 16 -19.00 -6.68 2.91
N ALA A 17 -18.12 -6.22 3.79
CA ALA A 17 -18.48 -5.40 4.93
C ALA A 17 -19.01 -4.02 4.53
N ALA A 18 -19.77 -3.41 5.45
CA ALA A 18 -20.28 -2.06 5.32
C ALA A 18 -19.15 -1.03 5.12
N MET A 19 -19.49 0.09 4.47
CA MET A 19 -18.55 1.20 4.31
C MET A 19 -18.01 1.65 5.68
N GLY A 20 -16.69 1.87 5.76
CA GLY A 20 -16.01 2.21 7.01
C GLY A 20 -15.58 1.01 7.87
N ALA A 21 -16.01 -0.22 7.53
CA ALA A 21 -15.68 -1.44 8.29
C ALA A 21 -14.90 -2.49 7.48
N ARG A 22 -14.47 -2.15 6.24
CA ARG A 22 -13.81 -3.11 5.34
C ARG A 22 -12.35 -3.36 5.69
N ILE A 23 -11.65 -2.40 6.27
CA ILE A 23 -10.21 -2.48 6.53
C ILE A 23 -9.96 -2.71 8.02
N GLY A 24 -9.21 -3.75 8.37
CA GLY A 24 -8.90 -4.11 9.74
C GLY A 24 -7.49 -4.69 9.90
N ASP A 25 -7.17 -5.11 11.12
CA ASP A 25 -5.90 -5.80 11.47
C ASP A 25 -4.64 -5.09 10.95
N MET A 26 -4.66 -3.75 10.96
CA MET A 26 -3.56 -2.95 10.43
C MET A 26 -2.34 -3.04 11.35
N ALA A 27 -1.20 -3.45 10.80
CA ALA A 27 0.05 -3.55 11.53
C ALA A 27 1.24 -3.04 10.70
N LEU A 28 2.16 -2.34 11.35
CA LEU A 28 3.43 -1.88 10.79
C LEU A 28 4.58 -2.59 11.49
N ASN A 29 5.42 -3.31 10.74
CA ASN A 29 6.50 -4.14 11.29
C ASN A 29 6.01 -5.10 12.39
N GLY A 30 4.85 -5.72 12.19
CA GLY A 30 4.24 -6.67 13.12
C GLY A 30 3.59 -6.04 14.36
N LYS A 31 3.56 -4.71 14.47
CA LYS A 31 2.91 -4.00 15.60
C LYS A 31 1.62 -3.34 15.15
N PRO A 32 0.52 -3.47 15.91
CA PRO A 32 -0.74 -2.77 15.59
C PRO A 32 -0.54 -1.27 15.39
N ILE A 33 -1.27 -0.70 14.44
CA ILE A 33 -1.32 0.75 14.26
C ILE A 33 -2.03 1.40 15.46
N GLU A 34 -1.46 2.48 15.96
CA GLU A 34 -1.98 3.29 17.07
C GLU A 34 -2.66 4.53 16.48
N ALA A 35 -3.96 4.71 16.73
CA ALA A 35 -4.75 5.78 16.08
C ALA A 35 -4.25 7.20 16.36
N GLY A 36 -3.65 7.44 17.54
CA GLY A 36 -3.14 8.76 17.93
C GLY A 36 -1.70 9.06 17.49
N LYS A 37 -1.03 8.13 16.79
CA LYS A 37 0.40 8.22 16.50
C LYS A 37 0.66 8.74 15.10
N GLY A 38 1.65 9.64 15.00
CA GLY A 38 2.18 10.08 13.71
C GLY A 38 3.08 9.01 13.08
N TYR A 39 2.78 8.63 11.85
CA TYR A 39 3.60 7.73 11.05
C TYR A 39 4.21 8.48 9.86
N LYS A 40 5.49 8.25 9.60
CA LYS A 40 6.12 8.74 8.35
C LYS A 40 5.62 7.89 7.20
N VAL A 41 4.93 8.51 6.26
CA VAL A 41 4.39 7.88 5.06
C VAL A 41 5.04 8.54 3.83
N ALA A 42 5.38 7.73 2.84
CA ALA A 42 5.81 8.19 1.53
C ALA A 42 4.88 7.57 0.48
N GLY A 43 4.46 8.39 -0.48
CA GLY A 43 3.60 7.99 -1.59
C GLY A 43 3.88 8.86 -2.80
N TRP A 44 3.54 8.37 -3.98
CA TRP A 44 3.62 9.11 -5.23
C TRP A 44 2.23 9.14 -5.88
N ALA A 45 1.98 10.12 -6.73
CA ALA A 45 0.66 10.43 -7.28
C ALA A 45 -0.45 10.54 -6.21
N PRO A 46 -0.30 11.39 -5.18
CA PRO A 46 -1.33 11.51 -4.15
C PRO A 46 -2.61 12.11 -4.74
N VAL A 47 -3.76 11.60 -4.31
CA VAL A 47 -5.07 12.11 -4.72
C VAL A 47 -5.39 13.47 -4.06
N ALA A 48 -4.62 13.87 -3.04
CA ALA A 48 -4.82 15.13 -2.33
C ALA A 48 -4.32 16.32 -3.17
N GLU A 49 -5.15 17.35 -3.34
CA GLU A 49 -4.80 18.58 -4.07
C GLU A 49 -3.50 19.23 -3.58
N ALA A 50 -3.27 19.24 -2.27
CA ALA A 50 -2.05 19.80 -1.66
C ALA A 50 -0.76 19.10 -2.13
N ALA A 51 -0.84 17.87 -2.64
CA ALA A 51 0.32 17.18 -3.19
C ALA A 51 0.83 17.77 -4.51
N ARG A 52 0.00 18.53 -5.23
CA ARG A 52 0.44 19.24 -6.44
C ARG A 52 1.53 20.26 -6.13
N GLU A 53 1.52 20.79 -4.92
CA GLU A 53 2.43 21.85 -4.45
C GLU A 53 3.59 21.32 -3.61
N ALA A 54 3.56 20.03 -3.23
CA ALA A 54 4.56 19.43 -2.36
C ALA A 54 5.98 19.39 -2.95
N GLY A 55 6.10 19.55 -4.28
CA GLY A 55 7.38 19.46 -5.00
C GLY A 55 8.04 18.08 -4.83
N GLY A 56 9.33 17.99 -5.17
CA GLY A 56 10.14 16.79 -4.99
C GLY A 56 10.68 16.19 -6.30
N GLU A 57 11.65 15.28 -6.17
CA GLU A 57 12.17 14.51 -7.30
C GLU A 57 11.04 13.68 -7.90
N ALA A 58 10.95 13.67 -9.23
CA ALA A 58 9.95 12.86 -9.88
C ALA A 58 10.20 11.36 -9.62
N ILE A 59 9.12 10.60 -9.43
CA ILE A 59 9.24 9.19 -9.02
C ILE A 59 10.05 8.36 -10.01
N TRP A 60 9.98 8.65 -11.32
CA TRP A 60 10.76 7.95 -12.33
C TRP A 60 12.26 8.21 -12.20
N ASP A 61 12.68 9.41 -11.82
CA ASP A 61 14.10 9.74 -11.60
C ASP A 61 14.64 9.03 -10.36
N LEU A 62 13.87 9.05 -9.26
CA LEU A 62 14.20 8.34 -8.02
C LEU A 62 14.32 6.83 -8.27
N VAL A 63 13.34 6.23 -8.95
CA VAL A 63 13.35 4.80 -9.28
C VAL A 63 14.51 4.47 -10.22
N ALA A 64 14.73 5.24 -11.28
CA ALA A 64 15.84 5.00 -12.22
C ALA A 64 17.20 5.05 -11.51
N ARG A 65 17.43 6.03 -10.64
CA ARG A 65 18.65 6.14 -9.84
C ARG A 65 18.82 4.95 -8.91
N ASN A 66 17.76 4.53 -8.21
CA ASN A 66 17.79 3.35 -7.34
C ASN A 66 18.06 2.04 -8.10
N LEU A 67 17.45 1.87 -9.28
CA LEU A 67 17.66 0.69 -10.13
C LEU A 67 19.10 0.62 -10.66
N ARG A 68 19.65 1.74 -11.15
CA ARG A 68 21.06 1.82 -11.60
C ARG A 68 22.04 1.48 -10.48
N ALA A 69 21.77 1.94 -9.25
CA ALA A 69 22.60 1.65 -8.09
C ALA A 69 22.55 0.17 -7.69
N LYS A 70 21.37 -0.45 -7.72
CA LYS A 70 21.20 -1.87 -7.33
C LYS A 70 21.64 -2.88 -8.39
N LYS A 71 21.58 -2.51 -9.68
CA LYS A 71 21.90 -3.32 -10.88
C LYS A 71 21.03 -4.55 -11.08
N THR A 72 20.90 -5.40 -10.07
CA THR A 72 20.06 -6.61 -10.07
C THR A 72 19.10 -6.56 -8.88
N LEU A 73 17.83 -6.89 -9.12
CA LEU A 73 16.81 -6.99 -8.08
C LEU A 73 16.39 -8.44 -7.91
N LYS A 74 16.19 -8.86 -6.66
CA LYS A 74 15.44 -10.07 -6.35
C LYS A 74 13.96 -9.82 -6.59
N SER A 75 13.21 -10.88 -6.91
CA SER A 75 11.75 -10.81 -6.94
C SER A 75 11.23 -10.28 -5.60
N PRO A 76 10.35 -9.28 -5.62
CA PRO A 76 9.82 -8.71 -4.38
C PRO A 76 8.89 -9.71 -3.69
N VAL A 77 8.92 -9.70 -2.35
CA VAL A 77 7.84 -10.31 -1.56
C VAL A 77 6.66 -9.36 -1.63
N LEU A 78 5.52 -9.84 -2.13
CA LEU A 78 4.33 -9.02 -2.28
C LEU A 78 3.68 -8.76 -0.91
N ASN A 79 3.41 -7.49 -0.61
CA ASN A 79 2.67 -7.10 0.58
C ASN A 79 1.17 -7.08 0.26
N LEU A 80 0.57 -8.27 0.14
CA LEU A 80 -0.84 -8.43 -0.19
C LEU A 80 -1.70 -8.37 1.09
N PRO A 81 -2.89 -7.76 1.03
CA PRO A 81 -3.82 -7.82 2.15
C PRO A 81 -4.34 -9.23 2.34
N THR A 82 -4.70 -9.55 3.58
CA THR A 82 -5.52 -10.74 3.84
C THR A 82 -6.96 -10.44 3.43
N LEU A 83 -7.45 -11.11 2.38
CA LEU A 83 -8.84 -10.95 1.95
C LEU A 83 -9.75 -11.88 2.76
N LYS A 84 -10.85 -11.32 3.27
CA LYS A 84 -11.88 -12.05 4.01
C LYS A 84 -13.13 -12.18 3.14
N ASN A 85 -13.86 -13.28 3.27
CA ASN A 85 -15.17 -13.46 2.63
C ASN A 85 -15.14 -13.31 1.10
N VAL A 86 -14.06 -13.74 0.45
CA VAL A 86 -13.90 -13.70 -1.02
C VAL A 86 -13.93 -15.07 -1.68
N ASP A 87 -14.21 -16.14 -0.92
CA ASP A 87 -14.28 -17.49 -1.46
C ASP A 87 -15.34 -17.59 -2.55
N GLY A 88 -14.97 -18.21 -3.67
CA GLY A 88 -15.84 -18.34 -4.85
C GLY A 88 -16.03 -17.05 -5.66
N ASN A 89 -15.33 -15.96 -5.32
CA ASN A 89 -15.40 -14.73 -6.11
C ASN A 89 -14.69 -14.94 -7.47
N PRO A 90 -15.40 -14.78 -8.61
CA PRO A 90 -14.83 -15.02 -9.94
C PRO A 90 -13.75 -14.00 -10.35
N GLY A 91 -13.64 -12.88 -9.63
CA GLY A 91 -12.58 -11.89 -9.80
C GLY A 91 -11.27 -12.23 -9.08
N MET A 92 -11.23 -13.31 -8.29
CA MET A 92 -10.00 -13.82 -7.68
C MET A 92 -9.25 -14.67 -8.71
N ALA A 93 -7.98 -14.37 -8.95
CA ALA A 93 -7.11 -15.24 -9.73
C ALA A 93 -6.92 -16.59 -9.00
N ALA A 94 -6.96 -17.68 -9.76
CA ALA A 94 -6.63 -19.03 -9.27
C ALA A 94 -5.16 -19.15 -8.85
#